data_AF-C4JAN5-F1
#
_entry.id   AF-C4JAN5-F1
#
_cell.length_a   1.000
_cell.length_b   1.000
_cell.length_c   1.000
_cell.angle_alpha   90.00
_cell.angle_beta   90.00
_cell.angle_gamma   90.00
#
_symmetry.space_group_name_H-M   'P 1'
#
loop_
_entity.id
_entity.type
_entity.pdbx_description
1 polymer ?
#
loop_
_entity_poly.entity_id
_entity_poly.type
_entity_poly.pdbx_seq_one_letter_code
_entity_poly.pdbx_strand_id
1 'polypeptide(L)'
;MMYRGIMEQDSFPVVPPGCSDDETSIQEFINEAKAALVSVGIIRDAFICNGKDPGKLSGRIVDSDMHDVARFLNRLLGLSPNIQNRLFDLFTSILDIVLHNARIEGQLDSGIVDIKAKNVEMTESPRTVHTDSLSGALTVLFTFTIDRGVTWESAKTMLEEREKFGAGTSIDGFYESRREWMGRRHFILSLEGSTEGMYKIIRPAIGEALREMPSSELKSKYRKVSSIDKVSKGWQEEYDASSKQCMHGSKCKIGSYCTVGRRLQELNILGGLILPVWGTIEKALAKQERLIHKRIRVVRLVTTNDSQRIVGLLIPNSAVESVLTGLQWVGH
;
A
#
# COMPACT_ATOMS: atom_id res chain seq x y z
N MET A 1 -12.76 6.44 -14.03
CA MET A 1 -13.54 6.94 -12.88
C MET A 1 -14.21 8.26 -13.20
N MET A 2 -13.46 9.34 -13.48
CA MET A 2 -14.03 10.64 -13.83
C MET A 2 -15.07 10.59 -14.97
N TYR A 3 -14.72 10.02 -16.13
CA TYR A 3 -15.66 9.92 -17.26
C TYR A 3 -16.91 9.10 -16.96
N ARG A 4 -16.79 8.03 -16.18
CA ARG A 4 -17.95 7.21 -15.79
C ARG A 4 -18.88 7.97 -14.86
N GLY A 5 -18.31 8.79 -13.96
CA GLY A 5 -19.08 9.72 -13.12
C GLY A 5 -19.80 10.79 -13.94
N ILE A 6 -19.10 11.44 -14.87
CA ILE A 6 -19.70 12.46 -15.75
C ILE A 6 -20.76 11.85 -16.68
N MET A 7 -20.58 10.61 -17.13
CA MET A 7 -21.57 9.88 -17.93
C MET A 7 -22.71 9.29 -17.10
N GLU A 8 -22.72 9.52 -15.78
CA GLU A 8 -23.71 8.98 -14.83
C GLU A 8 -23.81 7.45 -14.86
N GLN A 9 -22.70 6.78 -15.17
CA GLN A 9 -22.59 5.32 -15.14
C GLN A 9 -22.22 4.81 -13.75
N ASP A 10 -21.43 5.60 -13.01
CA ASP A 10 -20.98 5.33 -11.64
C ASP A 10 -21.14 6.61 -10.79
N SER A 11 -21.27 6.49 -9.47
CA SER A 11 -21.17 7.65 -8.57
C SER A 11 -19.73 8.18 -8.49
N PHE A 12 -19.54 9.49 -8.35
CA PHE A 12 -18.21 10.03 -8.12
C PHE A 12 -17.63 9.53 -6.78
N PRO A 13 -16.33 9.22 -6.71
CA PRO A 13 -15.68 8.84 -5.45
C PRO A 13 -15.46 10.03 -4.51
N VAL A 14 -15.67 11.27 -5.00
CA VAL A 14 -15.58 12.55 -4.29
C VAL A 14 -16.65 13.51 -4.80
N VAL A 15 -17.13 14.38 -3.92
CA VAL A 15 -17.98 15.52 -4.31
C VAL A 15 -17.19 16.41 -5.27
N PRO A 16 -17.76 16.77 -6.44
CA PRO A 16 -17.09 17.65 -7.38
C PRO A 16 -16.74 19.02 -6.76
N PRO A 17 -15.56 19.59 -7.05
CA PRO A 17 -15.15 20.88 -6.51
C PRO A 17 -16.15 22.00 -6.84
N GLY A 18 -16.57 22.74 -5.81
CA GLY A 18 -17.54 23.83 -5.92
C GLY A 18 -19.01 23.40 -5.88
N CYS A 19 -19.29 22.10 -5.69
CA CYS A 19 -20.63 21.60 -5.37
C CYS A 19 -20.80 21.45 -3.84
N SER A 20 -21.99 21.76 -3.33
CA SER A 20 -22.41 21.28 -2.01
C SER A 20 -22.87 19.82 -2.11
N ASP A 21 -23.07 19.14 -0.99
CA ASP A 21 -23.49 17.72 -0.93
C ASP A 21 -24.97 17.50 -1.39
N ASP A 22 -25.53 18.48 -2.12
CA ASP A 22 -26.88 18.48 -2.67
C ASP A 22 -26.91 17.93 -4.11
N GLU A 23 -27.91 17.11 -4.42
CA GLU A 23 -28.05 16.49 -5.75
C GLU A 23 -28.18 17.50 -6.90
N THR A 24 -28.70 18.70 -6.61
CA THR A 24 -28.90 19.77 -7.60
C THR A 24 -27.59 20.36 -8.12
N SER A 25 -26.65 20.71 -7.24
CA SER A 25 -25.37 21.30 -7.64
C SER A 25 -24.47 20.29 -8.37
N ILE A 26 -24.55 19.01 -8.01
CA ILE A 26 -23.82 17.92 -8.67
C ILE A 26 -24.38 17.71 -10.08
N GLN A 27 -25.70 17.75 -10.26
CA GLN A 27 -26.33 17.59 -11.57
C GLN A 27 -26.02 18.76 -12.51
N GLU A 28 -25.97 19.99 -12.01
CA GLU A 28 -25.58 21.17 -12.78
C GLU A 28 -24.13 21.05 -13.27
N PHE A 29 -23.21 20.63 -12.39
CA PHE A 29 -21.83 20.35 -12.77
C PHE A 29 -21.72 19.26 -13.84
N ILE A 30 -22.47 18.15 -13.71
CA ILE A 30 -22.47 17.07 -14.69
C ILE A 30 -22.92 17.58 -16.07
N ASN A 31 -23.96 18.42 -16.12
CA ASN A 31 -24.46 18.98 -17.38
C ASN A 31 -23.42 19.91 -18.04
N GLU A 32 -22.77 20.77 -17.26
CA GLU A 32 -21.70 21.65 -17.75
C GLU A 32 -20.49 20.85 -18.22
N ALA A 33 -20.09 19.83 -17.46
CA ALA A 33 -18.99 18.93 -17.80
C ALA A 33 -19.26 18.15 -19.09
N LYS A 34 -20.49 17.65 -19.30
CA LYS A 34 -20.88 16.97 -20.55
C LYS A 34 -20.81 17.90 -21.75
N ALA A 35 -21.35 19.11 -21.64
CA ALA A 35 -21.30 20.10 -22.71
C ALA A 35 -19.85 20.47 -23.07
N ALA A 36 -18.99 20.64 -22.05
CA ALA A 36 -17.57 20.89 -22.23
C ALA A 36 -16.84 19.72 -22.90
N LEU A 37 -17.09 18.47 -22.49
CA LEU A 37 -16.44 17.30 -23.09
C LEU A 37 -16.91 17.02 -24.52
N VAL A 38 -18.14 17.40 -24.88
CA VAL A 38 -18.61 17.38 -26.28
C VAL A 38 -17.90 18.46 -27.09
N SER A 39 -17.75 19.68 -26.57
CA SER A 39 -17.14 20.79 -27.32
C SER A 39 -15.66 20.54 -27.66
N VAL A 40 -14.94 19.80 -26.82
CA VAL A 40 -13.54 19.41 -27.08
C VAL A 40 -13.39 18.05 -27.77
N GLY A 41 -14.50 17.42 -28.18
CA GLY A 41 -14.51 16.17 -28.94
C GLY A 41 -14.08 14.92 -28.17
N ILE A 42 -14.18 14.96 -26.84
CA ILE A 42 -13.96 13.78 -25.98
C ILE A 42 -15.21 12.90 -25.98
N ILE A 43 -16.40 13.50 -25.84
CA ILE A 43 -17.67 12.81 -26.07
C ILE A 43 -18.04 12.98 -27.55
N ARG A 44 -18.16 11.85 -28.25
CA ARG A 44 -18.55 11.80 -29.66
C ARG A 44 -20.00 11.34 -29.78
N ASP A 45 -20.58 11.55 -30.97
CA ASP A 45 -21.95 11.13 -31.29
C ASP A 45 -22.97 11.60 -30.26
N ALA A 46 -22.86 12.86 -29.84
CA ALA A 46 -23.74 13.42 -28.83
C ALA A 46 -25.17 13.54 -29.35
N PHE A 47 -26.13 12.98 -28.62
CA PHE A 47 -27.56 13.08 -28.89
C PHE A 47 -28.30 13.53 -27.63
N ILE A 48 -29.46 14.15 -27.85
CA ILE A 48 -30.37 14.56 -26.78
C ILE A 48 -31.37 13.42 -26.58
N CYS A 49 -31.44 12.90 -25.36
CA CYS A 49 -32.42 11.88 -25.01
C CYS A 49 -33.83 12.52 -24.99
N ASN A 50 -34.75 12.00 -25.82
CA ASN A 50 -36.18 12.37 -25.83
C ASN A 50 -37.06 11.44 -24.96
N GLY A 51 -36.44 10.65 -24.06
CA GLY A 51 -37.09 9.65 -23.20
C GLY A 51 -37.53 10.21 -21.84
N LYS A 52 -37.50 9.37 -20.79
CA LYS A 52 -37.98 9.68 -19.42
C LYS A 52 -37.37 10.94 -18.78
N ASP A 53 -36.19 11.38 -19.23
CA ASP A 53 -35.54 12.63 -18.83
C ASP A 53 -35.25 13.50 -20.08
N PRO A 54 -36.19 14.34 -20.53
CA PRO A 54 -36.01 15.17 -21.72
C PRO A 54 -34.92 16.22 -21.51
N GLY A 55 -33.96 16.32 -22.44
CA GLY A 55 -32.89 17.32 -22.43
C GLY A 55 -31.52 16.81 -21.96
N LYS A 56 -31.41 15.53 -21.60
CA LYS A 56 -30.14 14.92 -21.16
C LYS A 56 -29.20 14.71 -22.36
N LEU A 57 -28.03 15.36 -22.33
CA LEU A 57 -26.96 15.17 -23.31
C LEU A 57 -26.28 13.81 -23.03
N SER A 58 -26.26 12.93 -24.03
CA SER A 58 -25.61 11.62 -23.95
C SER A 58 -24.76 11.40 -25.20
N GLY A 59 -23.71 10.59 -25.09
CA GLY A 59 -22.80 10.31 -26.20
C GLY A 59 -21.86 9.16 -25.86
N ARG A 60 -20.87 8.91 -26.72
CA ARG A 60 -19.91 7.82 -26.54
C ARG A 60 -18.50 8.37 -26.42
N ILE A 61 -17.76 7.87 -25.42
CA ILE A 61 -16.32 8.03 -25.32
C ILE A 61 -15.69 6.75 -25.87
N VAL A 62 -14.75 6.88 -26.80
CA VAL A 62 -14.05 5.73 -27.38
C VAL A 62 -13.10 5.15 -26.33
N ASP A 63 -12.98 3.83 -26.23
CA ASP A 63 -12.15 3.15 -25.21
C ASP A 63 -10.67 3.60 -25.24
N SER A 64 -10.16 3.96 -26.43
CA SER A 64 -8.81 4.53 -26.59
C SER A 64 -8.64 5.87 -25.86
N ASP A 65 -9.70 6.68 -25.81
CA ASP A 65 -9.70 8.00 -25.16
C ASP A 65 -9.95 7.89 -23.65
N MET A 66 -10.48 6.75 -23.18
CA MET A 66 -10.79 6.51 -21.77
C MET A 66 -9.53 6.37 -20.88
N HIS A 67 -8.38 6.05 -21.47
CA HIS A 67 -7.11 5.83 -20.77
C HIS A 67 -5.99 6.82 -21.17
N ASP A 68 -6.26 7.75 -22.09
CA ASP A 68 -5.27 8.67 -22.66
C ASP A 68 -5.27 10.01 -21.90
N VAL A 69 -4.50 10.07 -20.81
CA VAL A 69 -4.38 11.25 -19.94
C VAL A 69 -3.77 12.44 -20.67
N ALA A 70 -2.79 12.20 -21.56
CA ALA A 70 -2.14 13.27 -22.31
C ALA A 70 -3.12 13.94 -23.27
N ARG A 71 -3.95 13.15 -23.97
CA ARG A 71 -5.03 13.69 -24.81
C ARG A 71 -6.06 14.45 -23.98
N PHE A 72 -6.49 13.92 -22.84
CA PHE A 72 -7.43 14.62 -21.95
C PHE A 72 -6.92 16.02 -21.54
N LEU A 73 -5.69 16.10 -21.00
CA LEU A 73 -5.10 17.36 -20.56
C LEU A 73 -4.96 18.36 -21.73
N ASN A 74 -4.51 17.89 -22.89
CA ASN A 74 -4.36 18.74 -24.07
C ASN A 74 -5.71 19.26 -24.61
N ARG A 75 -6.79 18.49 -24.45
CA ARG A 75 -8.15 18.92 -24.82
C ARG A 75 -8.75 19.87 -23.80
N LEU A 76 -8.43 19.70 -22.52
CA LEU A 76 -8.89 20.56 -21.43
C LEU A 76 -8.39 22.01 -21.58
N LEU A 77 -7.19 22.21 -22.16
CA LEU A 77 -6.66 23.53 -22.49
C LEU A 77 -7.51 24.32 -23.50
N GLY A 78 -8.41 23.65 -24.22
CA GLY A 78 -9.34 24.27 -25.18
C GLY A 78 -10.64 24.78 -24.55
N LEU A 79 -10.83 24.62 -23.23
CA LEU A 79 -12.03 25.03 -22.51
C LEU A 79 -11.90 26.42 -21.91
N SER A 80 -13.02 26.99 -21.47
CA SER A 80 -13.00 28.23 -20.71
C SER A 80 -12.34 28.00 -19.33
N PRO A 81 -11.64 29.00 -18.76
CA PRO A 81 -10.87 28.81 -17.53
C PRO A 81 -11.69 28.29 -16.35
N ASN A 82 -12.96 28.67 -16.26
CA ASN A 82 -13.84 28.25 -15.16
C ASN A 82 -14.09 26.73 -15.20
N ILE A 83 -14.62 26.20 -16.32
CA ILE A 83 -14.92 24.77 -16.44
C ILE A 83 -13.64 23.91 -16.56
N GLN A 84 -12.58 24.46 -17.15
CA GLN A 84 -11.26 23.83 -17.20
C GLN A 84 -10.74 23.54 -15.78
N ASN A 85 -10.73 24.55 -14.90
CA ASN A 85 -10.23 24.39 -13.54
C ASN A 85 -11.10 23.41 -12.75
N ARG A 86 -12.43 23.50 -12.85
CA ARG A 86 -13.34 22.57 -12.17
C ARG A 86 -13.15 21.11 -12.60
N LEU A 87 -12.96 20.85 -13.90
CA LEU A 87 -12.69 19.51 -14.43
C LEU A 87 -11.28 19.02 -14.03
N PHE A 88 -10.30 19.91 -14.03
CA PHE A 88 -8.94 19.59 -13.59
C PHE A 88 -8.90 19.27 -12.09
N ASP A 89 -9.58 20.05 -11.25
CA ASP A 89 -9.66 19.84 -9.81
C ASP A 89 -10.40 18.53 -9.47
N LEU A 90 -11.43 18.18 -10.23
CA LEU A 90 -12.08 16.87 -10.10
C LEU A 90 -11.12 15.74 -10.50
N PHE A 91 -10.38 15.91 -11.60
CA PHE A 91 -9.37 14.95 -12.05
C PHE A 91 -8.29 14.74 -10.99
N THR A 92 -7.73 15.81 -10.42
CA THR A 92 -6.69 15.74 -9.38
C THR A 92 -7.23 15.12 -8.09
N SER A 93 -8.44 15.48 -7.67
CA SER A 93 -9.06 14.88 -6.46
C SER A 93 -9.30 13.37 -6.62
N ILE A 94 -9.76 12.93 -7.80
CA ILE A 94 -9.90 11.50 -8.10
C ILE A 94 -8.52 10.83 -8.19
N LEU A 95 -7.55 11.49 -8.82
CA LEU A 95 -6.17 10.99 -8.90
C LEU A 95 -5.56 10.83 -7.51
N ASP A 96 -5.77 11.77 -6.60
CA ASP A 96 -5.31 11.69 -5.22
C ASP A 96 -5.92 10.52 -4.47
N ILE A 97 -7.20 10.21 -4.69
CA ILE A 97 -7.82 9.00 -4.13
C ILE A 97 -7.22 7.75 -4.74
N VAL A 98 -7.03 7.71 -6.05
CA VAL A 98 -6.41 6.56 -6.73
C VAL A 98 -4.97 6.36 -6.26
N LEU A 99 -4.20 7.44 -6.11
CA LEU A 99 -2.84 7.42 -5.58
C LEU A 99 -2.84 7.04 -4.10
N HIS A 100 -3.76 7.56 -3.29
CA HIS A 100 -3.90 7.21 -1.89
C HIS A 100 -4.24 5.72 -1.73
N ASN A 101 -5.22 5.23 -2.50
CA ASN A 101 -5.57 3.82 -2.59
C ASN A 101 -4.39 2.99 -3.10
N ALA A 102 -3.62 3.48 -4.07
CA ALA A 102 -2.41 2.81 -4.54
C ALA A 102 -1.30 2.82 -3.49
N ARG A 103 -1.13 3.86 -2.67
CA ARG A 103 -0.20 3.87 -1.51
C ARG A 103 -0.65 2.85 -0.46
N ILE A 104 -1.96 2.87 -0.16
CA ILE A 104 -2.66 1.96 0.74
C ILE A 104 -2.46 0.50 0.31
N GLU A 105 -2.58 0.20 -0.98
CA GLU A 105 -2.49 -1.14 -1.58
C GLU A 105 -1.06 -1.54 -1.98
N GLY A 106 -0.07 -0.67 -1.76
CA GLY A 106 1.32 -0.90 -2.18
C GLY A 106 1.50 -0.97 -3.70
N GLN A 107 0.59 -0.35 -4.46
CA GLN A 107 0.53 -0.28 -5.91
C GLN A 107 1.24 0.95 -6.51
N LEU A 108 1.80 1.85 -5.71
CA LEU A 108 2.64 2.93 -6.22
C LEU A 108 4.04 2.42 -6.49
N ASP A 109 4.49 2.55 -7.74
CA ASP A 109 5.82 2.15 -8.18
C ASP A 109 6.86 3.14 -7.65
N SER A 110 7.16 3.02 -6.37
CA SER A 110 8.07 3.88 -5.62
C SER A 110 9.51 3.37 -5.74
N GLY A 111 10.04 3.30 -6.98
CA GLY A 111 11.45 3.01 -7.24
C GLY A 111 12.05 1.85 -6.41
N ILE A 112 13.26 2.06 -5.89
CA ILE A 112 13.94 1.09 -5.01
C ILE A 112 13.35 1.22 -3.59
N VAL A 113 12.72 0.16 -3.10
CA VAL A 113 12.13 0.12 -1.75
C VAL A 113 13.18 -0.28 -0.71
N ASP A 114 13.44 0.60 0.25
CA ASP A 114 14.30 0.29 1.39
C ASP A 114 13.61 -0.60 2.41
N ILE A 115 14.14 -1.80 2.61
CA ILE A 115 13.67 -2.70 3.66
C ILE A 115 14.28 -2.24 4.99
N LYS A 116 13.44 -1.59 5.80
CA LYS A 116 13.76 -1.27 7.19
C LYS A 116 13.34 -2.44 8.09
N ALA A 117 14.31 -2.96 8.85
CA ALA A 117 14.11 -3.98 9.88
C ALA A 117 15.15 -3.75 10.99
N LYS A 118 14.86 -4.19 12.21
CA LYS A 118 15.79 -4.03 13.34
C LYS A 118 16.95 -5.00 13.23
N ASN A 119 16.65 -6.25 12.89
CA ASN A 119 17.64 -7.28 12.62
C ASN A 119 17.35 -7.88 11.25
N VAL A 120 18.41 -8.08 10.47
CA VAL A 120 18.37 -8.76 9.19
C VAL A 120 19.46 -9.82 9.19
N GLU A 121 19.04 -11.07 9.29
CA GLU A 121 19.94 -12.22 9.30
C GLU A 121 19.78 -12.98 7.99
N MET A 122 20.91 -13.36 7.38
CA MET A 122 20.89 -14.23 6.22
C MET A 122 20.62 -15.65 6.70
N THR A 123 19.53 -16.24 6.24
CA THR A 123 19.07 -17.56 6.71
C THR A 123 19.97 -18.68 6.18
N GLU A 124 20.47 -18.52 4.96
CA GLU A 124 21.25 -19.54 4.24
C GLU A 124 22.31 -18.89 3.36
N SER A 125 23.32 -19.66 2.94
CA SER A 125 24.29 -19.15 1.96
C SER A 125 23.61 -18.77 0.64
N PRO A 126 24.02 -17.66 -0.01
CA PRO A 126 23.43 -17.22 -1.26
C PRO A 126 23.49 -18.33 -2.31
N ARG A 127 22.36 -18.61 -2.97
CA ARG A 127 22.23 -19.69 -3.94
C ARG A 127 22.40 -19.13 -5.34
N THR A 128 23.39 -19.57 -6.10
CA THR A 128 23.50 -19.22 -7.53
C THR A 128 22.40 -19.95 -8.31
N VAL A 129 21.47 -19.19 -8.89
CA VAL A 129 20.30 -19.75 -9.58
C VAL A 129 20.40 -19.71 -11.10
N HIS A 130 21.27 -18.85 -11.64
CA HIS A 130 21.55 -18.78 -13.07
C HIS A 130 22.97 -18.24 -13.30
N THR A 131 23.61 -18.71 -14.37
CA THR A 131 24.90 -18.21 -14.84
C THR A 131 24.75 -17.85 -16.31
N ASP A 132 25.01 -16.60 -16.66
CA ASP A 132 24.91 -16.14 -18.03
C ASP A 132 26.05 -16.71 -18.87
N SER A 133 25.69 -17.40 -19.96
CA SER A 133 26.65 -18.11 -20.82
C SER A 133 27.64 -17.20 -21.57
N LEU A 134 27.29 -15.93 -21.77
CA LEU A 134 28.11 -14.97 -22.52
C LEU A 134 29.09 -14.21 -21.62
N SER A 135 28.64 -13.76 -20.45
CA SER A 135 29.41 -12.92 -19.53
C SER A 135 29.98 -13.68 -18.33
N GLY A 136 29.49 -14.90 -18.05
CA GLY A 136 29.79 -15.63 -16.82
C GLY A 136 29.18 -15.00 -15.56
N ALA A 137 28.38 -13.94 -15.71
CA ALA A 137 27.77 -13.24 -14.59
C ALA A 137 26.68 -14.10 -13.94
N LEU A 138 26.58 -13.98 -12.61
CA LEU A 138 25.70 -14.80 -11.80
C LEU A 138 24.40 -14.06 -11.45
N THR A 139 23.30 -14.81 -11.44
CA THR A 139 22.07 -14.46 -10.75
C THR A 139 22.03 -15.24 -9.44
N VAL A 140 21.87 -14.54 -8.32
CA VAL A 140 21.97 -15.13 -6.98
C VAL A 140 20.70 -14.86 -6.20
N LEU A 141 20.14 -15.90 -5.59
CA LEU A 141 19.02 -15.81 -4.66
C LEU A 141 19.56 -15.70 -3.23
N PHE A 142 19.15 -14.65 -2.56
CA PHE A 142 19.45 -14.39 -1.16
C PHE A 142 18.17 -14.58 -0.32
N THR A 143 18.28 -15.34 0.76
CA THR A 143 17.18 -15.57 1.70
C THR A 143 17.51 -14.95 3.05
N PHE A 144 16.67 -14.04 3.51
CA PHE A 144 16.83 -13.32 4.78
C PHE A 144 15.67 -13.60 5.72
N THR A 145 15.98 -13.71 7.01
CA THR A 145 14.99 -13.53 8.07
C THR A 145 15.09 -12.11 8.58
N ILE A 146 14.01 -11.35 8.45
CA ILE A 146 13.90 -10.01 9.01
C ILE A 146 13.08 -10.00 10.29
N ASP A 147 13.58 -9.30 11.31
CA ASP A 147 12.85 -8.99 12.54
C ASP A 147 12.45 -7.51 12.54
N ARG A 148 11.14 -7.26 12.40
CA ARG A 148 10.55 -5.90 12.48
C ARG A 148 9.95 -5.60 13.85
N GLY A 149 10.12 -6.50 14.81
CA GLY A 149 9.53 -6.37 16.12
C GLY A 149 10.09 -5.20 16.90
N VAL A 150 9.27 -4.67 17.80
CA VAL A 150 9.68 -3.65 18.75
C VAL A 150 9.61 -4.27 20.13
N THR A 151 10.76 -4.42 20.80
CA THR A 151 10.81 -4.88 22.20
C THR A 151 10.13 -3.87 23.11
N TRP A 152 9.72 -4.33 24.29
CA TRP A 152 9.11 -3.48 25.29
C TRP A 152 10.00 -2.28 25.65
N GLU A 153 11.29 -2.53 25.87
CA GLU A 153 12.27 -1.51 26.23
C GLU A 153 12.36 -0.45 25.15
N SER A 154 12.40 -0.87 23.88
CA SER A 154 12.45 0.06 22.74
C SER A 154 11.18 0.89 22.62
N ALA A 155 10.01 0.30 22.82
CA ALA A 155 8.74 1.04 22.79
C ALA A 155 8.67 2.06 23.94
N LYS A 156 9.15 1.68 25.13
CA LYS A 156 9.22 2.57 26.29
C LYS A 156 10.15 3.76 26.02
N THR A 157 11.34 3.51 25.48
CA THR A 157 12.29 4.58 25.12
C THR A 157 11.70 5.54 24.09
N MET A 158 10.98 5.04 23.07
CA MET A 158 10.33 5.90 22.07
C MET A 158 9.32 6.88 22.69
N LEU A 159 8.57 6.44 23.70
CA LEU A 159 7.63 7.30 24.42
C LEU A 159 8.37 8.32 25.31
N GLU A 160 9.37 7.87 26.07
CA GLU A 160 10.17 8.74 26.94
C GLU A 160 10.92 9.82 26.15
N GLU A 161 11.45 9.50 24.97
CA GLU A 161 12.08 10.47 24.09
C GLU A 161 11.07 11.51 23.62
N ARG A 162 9.88 11.09 23.18
CA ARG A 162 8.81 12.01 22.75
C ARG A 162 8.35 12.95 23.85
N GLU A 163 8.23 12.46 25.07
CA GLU A 163 7.90 13.28 26.24
C GLU A 163 9.01 14.31 26.53
N LYS A 164 10.28 13.92 26.45
CA LYS A 164 11.43 14.82 26.64
C LYS A 164 11.51 15.94 25.60
N PHE A 165 11.13 15.67 24.36
CA PHE A 165 11.12 16.68 23.29
C PHE A 165 9.95 17.66 23.37
N GLY A 166 9.08 17.56 24.38
CA GLY A 166 7.92 18.45 24.54
C GLY A 166 6.87 18.33 23.42
N ALA A 167 7.00 17.29 22.59
CA ALA A 167 6.11 17.00 21.47
C ALA A 167 5.04 15.96 21.81
N GLY A 168 4.92 15.59 23.10
CA GLY A 168 3.98 14.59 23.57
C GLY A 168 2.57 15.17 23.75
N THR A 169 1.58 14.57 23.10
CA THR A 169 0.17 14.91 23.34
C THR A 169 -0.42 14.14 24.52
N SER A 170 -1.54 14.62 25.07
CA SER A 170 -2.32 13.87 26.07
C SER A 170 -2.82 12.50 25.55
N ILE A 171 -2.82 12.29 24.23
CA ILE A 171 -3.26 11.07 23.55
C ILE A 171 -2.08 10.12 23.29
N ASP A 172 -0.83 10.57 23.39
CA ASP A 172 0.32 9.69 23.22
C ASP A 172 0.43 8.67 24.35
N GLY A 173 0.93 7.48 24.04
CA GLY A 173 1.20 6.44 25.03
C GLY A 173 0.65 5.08 24.63
N PHE A 174 0.54 4.20 25.63
CA PHE A 174 0.18 2.81 25.42
C PHE A 174 -1.32 2.55 25.50
N TYR A 175 -1.77 1.66 24.63
CA TYR A 175 -3.18 1.34 24.43
C TYR A 175 -3.39 -0.17 24.36
N GLU A 176 -4.53 -0.60 24.89
CA GLU A 176 -5.02 -1.97 24.83
C GLU A 176 -6.30 -2.02 23.99
N SER A 177 -6.46 -3.06 23.17
CA SER A 177 -7.67 -3.26 22.38
C SER A 177 -8.90 -3.40 23.29
N ARG A 178 -9.99 -2.68 22.95
CA ARG A 178 -11.25 -2.79 23.71
C ARG A 178 -11.90 -4.16 23.52
N ARG A 179 -11.80 -4.69 22.30
CA ARG A 179 -12.27 -6.02 21.95
C ARG A 179 -11.12 -7.00 22.12
N GLU A 180 -11.44 -8.13 22.73
CA GLU A 180 -10.62 -9.32 22.60
C GLU A 180 -10.88 -9.91 21.22
N TRP A 181 -9.82 -10.22 20.50
CA TRP A 181 -9.90 -11.02 19.30
C TRP A 181 -8.88 -12.14 19.39
N MET A 182 -9.20 -13.32 18.87
CA MET A 182 -8.29 -14.48 18.88
C MET A 182 -7.80 -14.91 20.28
N GLY A 183 -8.63 -14.68 21.31
CA GLY A 183 -8.36 -15.13 22.67
C GLY A 183 -7.42 -14.23 23.48
N ARG A 184 -7.08 -13.03 22.99
CA ARG A 184 -6.32 -12.04 23.77
C ARG A 184 -6.65 -10.59 23.41
N ARG A 185 -6.20 -9.69 24.27
CA ARG A 185 -6.14 -8.24 23.99
C ARG A 185 -4.78 -7.90 23.40
N HIS A 186 -4.78 -6.93 22.51
CA HIS A 186 -3.58 -6.49 21.80
C HIS A 186 -3.12 -5.14 22.31
N PHE A 187 -1.81 -4.95 22.31
CA PHE A 187 -1.17 -3.74 22.81
C PHE A 187 -0.53 -2.96 21.67
N ILE A 188 -0.70 -1.64 21.71
CA ILE A 188 -0.11 -0.73 20.74
C ILE A 188 0.46 0.50 21.45
N LEU A 189 1.49 1.10 20.86
CA LEU A 189 1.99 2.41 21.22
C LEU A 189 1.48 3.39 20.18
N SER A 190 0.86 4.46 20.62
CA SER A 190 0.36 5.53 19.77
C SER A 190 1.16 6.79 20.02
N LEU A 191 1.66 7.40 18.96
CA LEU A 191 2.37 8.68 18.99
C LEU A 191 1.76 9.60 17.94
N GLU A 192 1.54 10.88 18.25
CA GLU A 192 1.03 11.82 17.26
C GLU A 192 1.97 11.90 16.03
N GLY A 193 1.33 11.89 14.86
CA GLY A 193 1.98 12.00 13.56
C GLY A 193 2.37 13.43 13.24
N SER A 194 2.67 13.67 11.96
CA SER A 194 2.95 15.04 11.49
C SER A 194 1.68 15.85 11.25
N THR A 195 0.55 15.17 11.07
CA THR A 195 -0.77 15.79 10.89
C THR A 195 -1.52 15.70 12.20
N GLU A 196 -2.03 16.85 12.69
CA GLU A 196 -2.80 16.91 13.92
C GLU A 196 -3.99 15.95 13.89
N GLY A 197 -4.17 15.18 14.96
CA GLY A 197 -5.25 14.19 15.06
C GLY A 197 -5.01 12.88 14.30
N MET A 198 -3.87 12.72 13.64
CA MET A 198 -3.41 11.47 13.04
C MET A 198 -2.28 10.86 13.89
N TYR A 199 -2.36 9.57 14.17
CA TYR A 199 -1.45 8.89 15.10
C TYR A 199 -0.68 7.75 14.44
N LYS A 200 0.63 7.76 14.63
CA LYS A 200 1.53 6.65 14.29
C LYS A 200 1.31 5.52 15.28
N ILE A 201 0.94 4.35 14.74
CA ILE A 201 0.66 3.16 15.53
C ILE A 201 1.84 2.21 15.46
N ILE A 202 2.47 1.95 16.60
CA ILE A 202 3.57 1.00 16.73
C ILE A 202 3.03 -0.27 17.39
N ARG A 203 3.30 -1.42 16.78
CA ARG A 203 2.89 -2.74 17.27
C ARG A 203 4.09 -3.57 17.68
N PRO A 204 3.95 -4.48 18.68
CA PRO A 204 5.03 -5.37 19.11
C PRO A 204 5.60 -6.19 17.95
N ALA A 205 4.73 -6.71 17.08
CA ALA A 205 5.12 -7.63 16.00
C ALA A 205 5.80 -6.94 14.80
N ILE A 206 5.26 -5.81 14.34
CA ILE A 206 5.63 -5.25 13.03
C ILE A 206 6.24 -3.84 13.11
N GLY A 207 6.32 -3.27 14.31
CA GLY A 207 6.76 -1.90 14.52
C GLY A 207 5.75 -0.87 14.05
N GLU A 208 6.24 0.26 13.54
CA GLU A 208 5.43 1.37 13.03
C GLU A 208 4.58 0.91 11.84
N ALA A 209 3.27 1.05 11.96
CA ALA A 209 2.33 0.77 10.90
C ALA A 209 2.50 1.79 9.77
N LEU A 210 2.38 1.32 8.53
CA LEU A 210 2.49 2.17 7.34
C LEU A 210 1.43 3.27 7.27
N ARG A 211 0.30 3.08 7.95
CA ARG A 211 -0.82 4.03 7.96
C ARG A 211 -0.98 4.60 9.35
N GLU A 212 -1.07 5.92 9.41
CA GLU A 212 -1.51 6.63 10.60
C GLU A 212 -3.01 6.37 10.84
N MET A 213 -3.41 6.39 12.11
CA MET A 213 -4.77 6.14 12.56
C MET A 213 -5.38 7.45 13.07
N PRO A 214 -6.59 7.83 12.63
CA PRO A 214 -7.24 9.03 13.15
C PRO A 214 -7.62 8.86 14.62
N SER A 215 -7.64 9.96 15.36
CA SER A 215 -7.94 10.00 16.80
C SER A 215 -9.28 9.35 17.16
N SER A 216 -10.29 9.50 16.30
CA SER A 216 -11.63 8.92 16.44
C SER A 216 -11.60 7.39 16.39
N GLU A 217 -10.84 6.83 15.45
CA GLU A 217 -10.66 5.39 15.30
C GLU A 217 -9.87 4.80 16.48
N LEU A 218 -8.79 5.47 16.89
CA LEU A 218 -7.97 5.04 18.02
C LEU A 218 -8.80 4.95 19.30
N LYS A 219 -9.55 6.02 19.62
CA LYS A 219 -10.43 6.07 20.80
C LYS A 219 -11.56 5.04 20.73
N SER A 220 -12.05 4.73 19.54
CA SER A 220 -13.12 3.73 19.33
C SER A 220 -12.62 2.30 19.54
N LYS A 221 -11.45 1.96 18.99
CA LYS A 221 -10.92 0.58 18.99
C LYS A 221 -10.11 0.22 20.22
N TYR A 222 -9.48 1.22 20.86
CA TYR A 222 -8.53 1.02 21.94
C TYR A 222 -8.89 1.84 23.18
N ARG A 223 -8.27 1.47 24.30
CA ARG A 223 -8.32 2.20 25.56
C ARG A 223 -6.90 2.42 26.06
N LYS A 224 -6.59 3.66 26.44
CA LYS A 224 -5.28 4.02 27.02
C LYS A 224 -5.06 3.26 28.32
N VAL A 225 -3.83 2.78 28.53
CA VAL A 225 -3.46 2.00 29.72
C VAL A 225 -2.34 2.71 30.47
N SER A 226 -2.58 3.04 31.73
CA SER A 226 -1.58 3.68 32.61
C SER A 226 -0.70 2.68 33.37
N SER A 227 -1.16 1.43 33.53
CA SER A 227 -0.42 0.38 34.24
C SER A 227 0.73 -0.14 33.38
N ILE A 228 1.95 0.22 33.77
CA ILE A 228 3.16 -0.17 33.05
C ILE A 228 3.37 -1.69 33.06
N ASP A 229 3.10 -2.36 34.18
CA ASP A 229 3.28 -3.81 34.32
C ASP A 229 2.32 -4.60 33.43
N LYS A 230 1.10 -4.10 33.28
CA LYS A 230 0.12 -4.72 32.39
C LYS A 230 0.55 -4.60 30.92
N VAL A 231 1.00 -3.41 30.52
CA VAL A 231 1.43 -3.18 29.15
C VAL A 231 2.71 -3.95 28.87
N SER A 232 3.71 -3.92 29.75
CA SER A 232 4.98 -4.61 29.55
C SER A 232 4.78 -6.11 29.35
N LYS A 233 3.98 -6.74 30.22
CA LYS A 233 3.64 -8.16 30.11
C LYS A 233 2.89 -8.47 28.82
N GLY A 234 1.83 -7.71 28.52
CA GLY A 234 1.01 -7.94 27.32
C GLY A 234 1.78 -7.68 26.02
N TRP A 235 2.64 -6.66 26.00
CA TRP A 235 3.53 -6.35 24.89
C TRP A 235 4.54 -7.47 24.65
N GLN A 236 5.18 -7.95 25.71
CA GLN A 236 6.15 -9.04 25.64
C GLN A 236 5.51 -10.34 25.16
N GLU A 237 4.34 -10.71 25.69
CA GLU A 237 3.59 -11.88 25.25
C GLU A 237 3.21 -11.81 23.76
N GLU A 238 2.80 -10.63 23.27
CA GLU A 238 2.50 -10.42 21.85
C GLU A 238 3.77 -10.42 20.98
N TYR A 239 4.86 -9.82 21.47
CA TYR A 239 6.16 -9.82 20.83
C TYR A 239 6.73 -11.24 20.66
N ASP A 240 6.60 -12.09 21.68
CA ASP A 240 7.10 -13.46 21.67
C ASP A 240 6.21 -14.36 20.80
N ALA A 241 4.90 -14.26 20.95
CA ALA A 241 3.97 -15.07 20.16
C ALA A 241 4.05 -14.76 18.66
N SER A 242 4.24 -13.49 18.29
CA SER A 242 4.28 -13.06 16.89
C SER A 242 5.51 -13.56 16.11
N SER A 243 6.54 -14.09 16.79
CA SER A 243 7.66 -14.76 16.13
C SER A 243 7.20 -16.00 15.34
N LYS A 244 6.24 -16.75 15.89
CA LYS A 244 5.78 -18.04 15.34
C LYS A 244 4.33 -18.00 14.89
N GLN A 245 3.53 -17.06 15.37
CA GLN A 245 2.09 -17.01 15.11
C GLN A 245 1.72 -15.77 14.30
N CYS A 246 0.90 -15.95 13.27
CA CYS A 246 0.33 -14.84 12.51
C CYS A 246 -0.72 -14.08 13.33
N MET A 247 -1.07 -12.87 12.88
CA MET A 247 -2.13 -12.06 13.49
C MET A 247 -3.54 -12.62 13.33
N HIS A 248 -3.72 -13.80 12.74
CA HIS A 248 -5.01 -14.50 12.69
C HIS A 248 -5.12 -15.61 13.75
N GLY A 249 -4.07 -15.79 14.55
CA GLY A 249 -4.05 -16.76 15.65
C GLY A 249 -3.95 -18.21 15.16
N SER A 250 -4.30 -19.16 16.04
CA SER A 250 -4.23 -20.61 15.76
C SER A 250 -5.30 -21.10 14.77
N LYS A 251 -6.39 -20.34 14.61
CA LYS A 251 -7.50 -20.66 13.68
C LYS A 251 -7.34 -19.97 12.31
N CYS A 252 -6.11 -19.64 11.91
CA CYS A 252 -5.85 -18.98 10.63
C CYS A 252 -6.28 -19.89 9.47
N LYS A 253 -7.15 -19.40 8.58
CA LYS A 253 -7.58 -20.13 7.38
C LYS A 253 -6.43 -20.46 6.41
N ILE A 254 -5.35 -19.68 6.45
CA ILE A 254 -4.16 -19.83 5.61
C ILE A 254 -3.16 -20.82 6.24
N GLY A 255 -3.31 -21.15 7.53
CA GLY A 255 -2.45 -22.10 8.24
C GLY A 255 -1.01 -21.62 8.41
N SER A 256 -0.05 -22.54 8.32
CA SER A 256 1.38 -22.33 8.57
C SER A 256 2.04 -21.35 7.59
N TYR A 257 1.49 -21.17 6.39
CA TYR A 257 2.00 -20.27 5.36
C TYR A 257 1.62 -18.79 5.58
N CYS A 258 0.79 -18.50 6.59
CA CYS A 258 0.37 -17.14 6.86
C CYS A 258 1.49 -16.33 7.52
N THR A 259 2.07 -15.37 6.79
CA THR A 259 3.08 -14.44 7.31
C THR A 259 2.51 -13.11 7.82
N VAL A 260 1.19 -12.93 7.74
CA VAL A 260 0.52 -11.67 8.07
C VAL A 260 0.68 -11.38 9.55
N GLY A 261 1.27 -10.23 9.88
CA GLY A 261 1.48 -9.79 11.27
C GLY A 261 2.46 -10.65 12.08
N ARG A 262 3.23 -11.52 11.43
CA ARG A 262 4.39 -12.17 12.08
C ARG A 262 5.53 -11.17 12.21
N ARG A 263 6.27 -11.32 13.31
CA ARG A 263 7.46 -10.53 13.61
C ARG A 263 8.63 -10.91 12.74
N LEU A 264 8.87 -12.23 12.65
CA LEU A 264 9.86 -12.82 11.80
C LEU A 264 9.24 -13.08 10.43
N GLN A 265 9.82 -12.49 9.39
CA GLN A 265 9.42 -12.71 8.02
C GLN A 265 10.62 -13.13 7.19
N GLU A 266 10.43 -14.16 6.38
CA GLU A 266 11.40 -14.53 5.37
C GLU A 266 11.23 -13.65 4.13
N LEU A 267 12.33 -13.11 3.63
CA LEU A 267 12.41 -12.36 2.38
C LEU A 267 13.36 -13.05 1.41
N ASN A 268 12.91 -13.19 0.17
CA ASN A 268 13.66 -13.77 -0.92
C ASN A 268 14.03 -12.66 -1.91
N ILE A 269 15.32 -12.36 -2.07
CA ILE A 269 15.82 -11.29 -2.93
C ILE A 269 16.69 -11.90 -4.02
N LEU A 270 16.35 -11.64 -5.27
CA LEU A 270 17.15 -12.05 -6.43
C LEU A 270 18.07 -10.91 -6.85
N GLY A 271 19.38 -11.09 -6.70
CA GLY A 271 20.41 -10.12 -7.05
C GLY A 271 21.33 -10.59 -8.19
N GLY A 272 22.26 -9.74 -8.59
CA GLY A 272 23.19 -10.01 -9.69
C GLY A 272 22.61 -9.67 -11.06
N LEU A 273 22.92 -10.47 -12.09
CA LEU A 273 22.46 -10.21 -13.45
C LEU A 273 21.00 -10.69 -13.63
N ILE A 274 20.06 -9.76 -13.71
CA ILE A 274 18.61 -10.07 -13.74
C ILE A 274 18.03 -10.08 -15.16
N LEU A 275 18.55 -9.24 -16.07
CA LEU A 275 17.95 -9.06 -17.41
C LEU A 275 17.76 -10.37 -18.21
N PRO A 276 18.72 -11.32 -18.23
CA PRO A 276 18.56 -12.58 -18.96
C PRO A 276 17.42 -13.45 -18.42
N VAL A 277 17.13 -13.34 -17.12
CA VAL A 277 16.12 -14.13 -16.43
C VAL A 277 14.78 -13.41 -16.25
N TRP A 278 14.69 -12.15 -16.71
CA TRP A 278 13.55 -11.26 -16.50
C TRP A 278 12.22 -11.87 -16.94
N GLY A 279 12.16 -12.39 -18.17
CA GLY A 279 10.93 -12.99 -18.71
C GLY A 279 10.47 -14.23 -17.94
N THR A 280 11.39 -14.99 -17.34
CA THR A 280 11.05 -16.13 -16.47
C THR A 280 10.42 -15.66 -15.17
N ILE A 281 10.98 -14.59 -14.57
CA ILE A 281 10.46 -13.98 -13.35
C ILE A 281 9.07 -13.42 -13.60
N GLU A 282 8.87 -12.64 -14.66
CA GLU A 282 7.55 -12.10 -15.03
C GLU A 282 6.49 -13.19 -15.17
N LYS A 283 6.82 -14.29 -15.87
CA LYS A 283 5.91 -15.43 -16.03
C LYS A 283 5.57 -16.09 -14.69
N ALA A 284 6.53 -16.22 -13.78
CA ALA A 284 6.30 -16.80 -12.45
C ALA A 284 5.44 -15.88 -11.56
N LEU A 285 5.68 -14.57 -11.62
CA LEU A 285 4.91 -13.58 -10.87
C LEU A 285 3.49 -13.40 -11.42
N ALA A 286 3.29 -13.45 -12.74
CA ALA A 286 1.98 -13.32 -13.37
C ALA A 286 0.96 -14.39 -12.90
N LYS A 287 1.46 -15.57 -12.49
CA LYS A 287 0.66 -16.69 -11.98
C LYS A 287 0.22 -16.52 -10.51
N GLN A 288 0.70 -15.50 -9.80
CA GLN A 288 0.39 -15.33 -8.38
C GLN A 288 -1.07 -14.87 -8.18
N GLU A 289 -1.77 -15.41 -7.18
CA GLU A 289 -3.19 -15.05 -6.94
C GLU A 289 -3.36 -13.59 -6.51
N ARG A 290 -2.43 -13.07 -5.70
CA ARG A 290 -2.50 -11.71 -5.17
C ARG A 290 -1.91 -10.71 -6.16
N LEU A 291 -2.66 -9.66 -6.49
CA LEU A 291 -2.20 -8.58 -7.37
C LEU A 291 -0.85 -7.97 -6.94
N ILE A 292 -0.62 -7.83 -5.64
CA ILE A 292 0.65 -7.31 -5.10
C ILE A 292 1.83 -8.28 -5.31
N HIS A 293 1.58 -9.58 -5.43
CA HIS A 293 2.62 -10.58 -5.72
C HIS A 293 2.90 -10.71 -7.23
N LYS A 294 2.03 -10.19 -8.10
CA LYS A 294 2.27 -10.17 -9.55
C LYS A 294 3.27 -9.08 -9.98
N ARG A 295 3.53 -8.11 -9.10
CA ARG A 295 4.37 -6.95 -9.38
C ARG A 295 5.83 -7.23 -9.05
N ILE A 296 6.71 -6.85 -9.97
CA ILE A 296 8.15 -6.80 -9.71
C ILE A 296 8.43 -5.62 -8.80
N ARG A 297 9.24 -5.83 -7.76
CA ARG A 297 9.66 -4.79 -6.82
C ARG A 297 11.16 -4.85 -6.64
N VAL A 298 11.85 -3.76 -6.92
CA VAL A 298 13.26 -3.62 -6.60
C VAL A 298 13.37 -3.21 -5.14
N VAL A 299 14.13 -3.96 -4.36
CA VAL A 299 14.37 -3.70 -2.95
C VAL A 299 15.84 -3.49 -2.68
N ARG A 300 16.13 -2.65 -1.69
CA ARG A 300 17.44 -2.50 -1.09
C ARG A 300 17.36 -2.90 0.37
N LEU A 301 18.33 -3.70 0.79
CA LEU A 301 18.43 -4.22 2.14
C LEU A 301 19.86 -4.05 2.64
N VAL A 302 20.01 -3.73 3.92
CA VAL A 302 21.30 -3.69 4.61
C VAL A 302 21.27 -4.73 5.71
N THR A 303 22.20 -5.67 5.70
CA THR A 303 22.31 -6.70 6.73
C THR A 303 22.83 -6.09 8.03
N THR A 304 22.37 -6.58 9.18
CA THR A 304 22.77 -6.01 10.47
C THR A 304 24.15 -6.45 10.94
N ASN A 305 24.57 -7.66 10.56
CA ASN A 305 25.77 -8.28 11.14
C ASN A 305 27.07 -7.78 10.47
N ASP A 306 27.01 -7.56 9.15
CA ASP A 306 28.15 -7.24 8.30
C ASP A 306 27.93 -5.95 7.47
N SER A 307 26.79 -5.26 7.64
CA SER A 307 26.45 -4.01 6.93
C SER A 307 26.52 -4.14 5.39
N GLN A 308 26.34 -5.35 4.87
CA GLN A 308 26.33 -5.63 3.45
C GLN A 308 25.08 -5.04 2.83
N ARG A 309 25.27 -4.27 1.74
CA ARG A 309 24.16 -3.69 0.98
C ARG A 309 23.81 -4.61 -0.17
N ILE A 310 22.55 -5.01 -0.21
CA ILE A 310 22.01 -5.92 -1.22
C ILE A 310 20.88 -5.21 -1.94
N VAL A 311 20.96 -5.20 -3.26
CA VAL A 311 19.93 -4.64 -4.14
C VAL A 311 19.50 -5.74 -5.10
N GLY A 312 18.20 -5.95 -5.22
CA GLY A 312 17.67 -7.00 -6.06
C GLY A 312 16.14 -6.98 -6.16
N LEU A 313 15.59 -7.97 -6.85
CA LEU A 313 14.14 -8.14 -6.97
C LEU A 313 13.59 -8.92 -5.79
N LEU A 314 12.55 -8.39 -5.15
CA LEU A 314 11.81 -9.10 -4.12
C LEU A 314 10.90 -10.16 -4.75
N ILE A 315 11.18 -11.42 -4.45
CA ILE A 315 10.39 -12.56 -4.88
C ILE A 315 9.44 -12.97 -3.75
N PRO A 316 8.11 -12.98 -3.95
CA PRO A 316 7.17 -13.51 -2.96
C PRO A 316 7.47 -14.98 -2.67
N ASN A 317 7.33 -15.42 -1.42
CA ASN A 317 7.64 -16.81 -1.02
C ASN A 317 6.85 -17.84 -1.85
N SER A 318 5.60 -17.52 -2.21
CA SER A 318 4.75 -18.36 -3.08
C SER A 318 5.23 -18.48 -4.54
N ALA A 319 6.16 -17.61 -4.97
CA ALA A 319 6.71 -17.58 -6.32
C ALA A 319 8.12 -18.18 -6.41
N VAL A 320 8.83 -18.37 -5.29
CA VAL A 320 10.23 -18.79 -5.27
C VAL A 320 10.44 -20.10 -6.03
N GLU A 321 9.65 -21.14 -5.72
CA GLU A 321 9.76 -22.44 -6.40
C GLU A 321 9.48 -22.33 -7.90
N SER A 322 8.50 -21.53 -8.30
CA SER A 322 8.19 -21.31 -9.72
C SER A 322 9.31 -20.59 -10.45
N VAL A 323 10.00 -19.65 -9.78
CA VAL A 323 11.16 -18.95 -10.34
C VAL A 323 12.32 -19.94 -10.47
N LEU A 324 12.67 -20.67 -9.41
CA LEU A 324 13.77 -21.65 -9.43
C LEU A 324 13.58 -22.73 -10.51
N THR A 325 12.36 -23.27 -10.61
CA THR A 325 12.01 -24.26 -11.64
C THR A 325 12.15 -23.67 -13.04
N GLY A 326 11.67 -22.43 -13.25
CA GLY A 326 11.77 -21.74 -14.53
C GLY A 326 13.22 -21.44 -14.94
N LEU A 327 14.13 -21.30 -13.97
CA LEU A 327 15.56 -21.12 -14.20
C LEU A 327 16.32 -22.44 -14.37
N GLN A 328 15.62 -23.57 -14.33
CA GLN A 328 16.22 -24.92 -14.39
C GLN A 328 17.26 -25.14 -13.28
N TRP A 329 17.09 -24.49 -12.13
CA TRP A 329 17.98 -24.66 -11.00
C TRP A 329 17.82 -26.06 -10.40
N VAL A 330 18.92 -26.82 -10.33
CA VAL A 330 19.00 -28.10 -9.64
C VAL A 330 19.76 -27.87 -8.35
N GLY A 331 19.13 -28.12 -7.21
CA GLY A 331 19.80 -27.99 -5.91
C GLY A 331 20.99 -28.93 -5.84
N HIS A 332 22.19 -28.37 -5.70
CA HIS A 332 23.41 -29.11 -5.43
C HIS A 332 23.74 -29.03 -3.94
#